data_AF-A0AAW2U2M3-F1
#
_entry.id   AF-A0AAW2U2M3-F1
#
_cell.length_a   1.000
_cell.length_b   1.000
_cell.length_c   1.000
_cell.angle_alpha   90.00
_cell.angle_beta   90.00
_cell.angle_gamma   90.00
#
_symmetry.space_group_name_H-M   'P 1'
#
loop_
_entity.id
_entity.type
_entity.pdbx_description
1 polymer ?
#
loop_
_entity_poly.entity_id
_entity_poly.type
_entity_poly.pdbx_seq_one_letter_code
_entity_poly.pdbx_strand_id
1 'polypeptide(L)'
;MYLSLLPDHDITLEAAWPQLFIGHKGKYWEVPESISVDCSSLISESGLRYRFGIHKNSGLPHSVDSVNAETPLALLPGVCAKAAFSYQKDLWRRKETKEDVTIETEKGQLWRPSYDIRLREPHAAISGIIGGTCMAWASAGSGSLFVNTTQDVERSSLGAQNRVRLRADLFGSACYTFQHGKFRNLFGDLTRIDARLDILSASALAQKLSNLFRSAQSNRPSNELSSPKINLIYQQQVAGPVVFRVDSKFSLDSSPGRHGLHLEDLIYSLNYSLRILGSGKVVAWYSPRRKEGMVELRLFEF
;
A
#
# COMPACT_ATOMS: atom_id res chain seq x y z
N MET A 1 22.81 22.30 -21.99
CA MET A 1 21.91 21.16 -21.70
C MET A 1 21.97 20.93 -20.20
N TYR A 2 21.06 21.54 -19.45
CA TYR A 2 21.07 21.56 -17.98
C TYR A 2 20.25 20.38 -17.45
N LEU A 3 20.91 19.26 -17.17
CA LEU A 3 20.37 18.20 -16.32
C LEU A 3 20.93 18.43 -14.92
N SER A 4 20.30 19.31 -14.14
CA SER A 4 20.44 19.27 -12.69
C SER A 4 19.69 18.01 -12.21
N LEU A 5 20.31 16.86 -12.39
CA LEU A 5 19.87 15.60 -11.82
C LEU A 5 19.95 15.80 -10.30
N LEU A 6 18.81 15.96 -9.64
CA LEU A 6 18.73 16.03 -8.19
C LEU A 6 19.40 14.77 -7.62
N PRO A 7 20.62 14.85 -7.07
CA PRO A 7 21.44 13.66 -6.83
C PRO A 7 20.89 12.76 -5.71
N ASP A 8 19.99 13.30 -4.89
CA ASP A 8 19.38 12.60 -3.75
C ASP A 8 17.90 12.25 -3.98
N HIS A 9 17.45 12.26 -5.24
CA HIS A 9 16.04 12.07 -5.60
C HIS A 9 15.85 11.10 -6.76
N ASP A 10 14.96 10.15 -6.54
CA ASP A 10 14.47 9.26 -7.58
C ASP A 10 13.26 9.90 -8.25
N ILE A 11 13.38 10.16 -9.55
CA ILE A 11 12.27 10.66 -10.38
C ILE A 11 11.79 9.51 -11.26
N THR A 12 10.52 9.14 -11.12
CA THR A 12 9.86 8.11 -11.92
C THR A 12 8.83 8.77 -12.82
N LEU A 13 8.95 8.54 -14.12
CA LEU A 13 7.97 8.94 -15.12
C LEU A 13 7.33 7.66 -15.67
N GLU A 14 6.01 7.53 -15.52
CA GLU A 14 5.25 6.43 -16.08
C GLU A 14 4.19 6.97 -17.02
N ALA A 15 4.10 6.38 -18.22
CA ALA A 15 3.06 6.69 -19.19
C ALA A 15 2.57 5.37 -19.77
N ALA A 16 1.25 5.20 -19.83
CA ALA A 16 0.64 3.95 -20.26
C ALA A 16 -0.64 4.16 -21.06
N TRP A 17 -0.85 3.28 -22.03
CA TRP A 17 -1.92 3.36 -23.02
C TRP A 17 -2.23 1.99 -23.65
N PRO A 18 -3.32 1.30 -23.27
CA PRO A 18 -4.15 1.53 -22.08
C PRO A 18 -3.47 1.02 -20.80
N GLN A 19 -3.86 1.55 -19.64
CA GLN A 19 -3.34 1.12 -18.33
C GLN A 19 -4.40 0.30 -17.58
N LEU A 20 -3.99 -0.87 -17.08
CA LEU A 20 -4.84 -1.72 -16.24
C LEU A 20 -4.64 -1.38 -14.76
N PHE A 21 -5.72 -1.04 -14.07
CA PHE A 21 -5.76 -0.75 -12.64
C PHE A 21 -6.53 -1.82 -11.88
N ILE A 22 -6.00 -2.20 -10.72
CA ILE A 22 -6.68 -3.09 -9.79
C ILE A 22 -7.30 -2.26 -8.68
N GLY A 23 -8.63 -2.30 -8.58
CA GLY A 23 -9.37 -1.66 -7.51
C GLY A 23 -9.19 -2.38 -6.17
N HIS A 24 -9.54 -1.70 -5.07
CA HIS A 24 -9.45 -2.25 -3.70
C HIS A 24 -10.24 -3.56 -3.49
N LYS A 25 -11.26 -3.84 -4.31
CA LYS A 25 -12.04 -5.09 -4.30
C LYS A 25 -11.48 -6.17 -5.24
N GLY A 26 -10.26 -5.99 -5.75
CA GLY A 26 -9.66 -6.90 -6.73
C GLY A 26 -10.28 -6.81 -8.14
N LYS A 27 -11.07 -5.77 -8.43
CA LYS A 27 -11.70 -5.56 -9.74
C LYS A 27 -10.75 -4.87 -10.70
N TYR A 28 -10.71 -5.32 -11.96
CA TYR A 28 -9.89 -4.71 -12.99
C TYR A 28 -10.62 -3.57 -13.72
N TRP A 29 -9.88 -2.49 -13.95
CA TRP A 29 -10.31 -1.29 -14.64
C TRP A 29 -9.31 -0.90 -15.70
N GLU A 30 -9.77 -0.68 -16.91
CA GLU A 30 -8.96 -0.19 -18.01
C GLU A 30 -9.12 1.33 -18.12
N VAL A 31 -7.99 2.05 -18.06
CA VAL A 31 -7.93 3.50 -18.25
C VAL A 31 -7.28 3.76 -19.62
N PRO A 32 -7.95 4.51 -20.52
CA PRO A 32 -7.42 4.76 -21.86
C PRO A 32 -6.04 5.43 -21.85
N GLU A 33 -5.84 6.42 -20.98
CA GLU A 33 -4.60 7.18 -20.89
C GLU A 33 -4.24 7.46 -19.43
N SER A 34 -3.02 7.09 -19.02
CA SER A 34 -2.48 7.39 -17.69
C SER A 34 -1.05 7.88 -17.79
N ILE A 35 -0.78 9.06 -17.23
CA ILE A 35 0.57 9.64 -17.12
C ILE A 35 0.82 10.03 -15.67
N SER A 36 1.88 9.52 -15.05
CA SER A 36 2.33 9.88 -13.70
C SER A 36 3.77 10.35 -13.69
N VAL A 37 4.03 11.38 -12.90
CA VAL A 37 5.37 11.86 -12.55
C VAL A 37 5.46 11.83 -11.04
N ASP A 38 6.33 10.97 -10.52
CA ASP A 38 6.59 10.86 -9.09
C ASP A 38 8.05 11.21 -8.82
N CYS A 39 8.28 11.92 -7.71
CA CYS A 39 9.62 12.18 -7.18
C CYS A 39 9.64 11.76 -5.72
N SER A 40 10.66 10.99 -5.35
CA SER A 40 10.88 10.51 -4.00
C SER A 40 12.31 10.75 -3.56
N SER A 41 12.50 11.04 -2.28
CA SER A 41 13.83 11.01 -1.66
C SER A 41 14.41 9.60 -1.70
N LEU A 42 15.72 9.47 -1.83
CA LEU A 42 16.43 8.18 -1.76
C LEU A 42 16.09 7.36 -0.50
N ILE A 43 16.27 6.04 -0.61
CA ILE A 43 16.04 5.09 0.47
C ILE A 43 17.10 5.28 1.56
N SER A 44 16.69 5.88 2.68
CA SER A 44 17.48 5.90 3.92
C SER A 44 17.05 4.77 4.85
N GLU A 45 18.00 4.18 5.57
CA GLU A 45 17.74 3.13 6.57
C GLU A 45 16.88 3.64 7.74
N SER A 46 17.03 4.91 8.11
CA SER A 46 16.20 5.58 9.11
C SER A 46 16.08 7.07 8.78
N GLY A 47 15.03 7.71 9.29
CA GLY A 47 14.80 9.14 9.11
C GLY A 47 13.59 9.48 8.26
N LEU A 48 13.60 10.73 7.78
CA LEU A 48 12.50 11.33 7.03
C LEU A 48 12.66 11.06 5.53
N ARG A 49 11.59 10.59 4.90
CA ARG A 49 11.47 10.45 3.45
C ARG A 49 10.23 11.20 2.99
N TYR A 50 10.25 11.66 1.76
CA TYR A 50 9.09 12.28 1.13
C TYR A 50 8.90 11.77 -0.28
N ARG A 51 7.65 11.79 -0.72
CA ARG A 51 7.25 11.48 -2.09
C ARG A 51 6.18 12.48 -2.52
N PHE A 52 6.38 13.08 -3.67
CA PHE A 52 5.38 13.91 -4.32
C PHE A 52 5.14 13.40 -5.73
N GLY A 53 3.88 13.43 -6.15
CA GLY A 53 3.45 12.82 -7.38
C GLY A 53 2.34 13.60 -8.04
N ILE A 54 2.38 13.72 -9.36
CA ILE A 54 1.29 14.25 -10.16
C ILE A 54 0.89 13.18 -11.16
N HIS A 55 -0.40 12.87 -11.15
CA HIS A 55 -0.99 11.86 -12.00
C HIS A 55 -2.10 12.50 -12.83
N LYS A 56 -2.12 12.22 -14.12
CA LYS A 56 -3.15 12.66 -15.05
C LYS A 56 -3.75 11.42 -15.70
N ASN A 57 -5.07 11.30 -15.56
CA ASN A 57 -5.87 10.33 -16.30
C ASN A 57 -6.67 11.04 -17.38
N SER A 58 -6.87 10.36 -18.51
CA SER A 58 -7.75 10.84 -19.58
C SER A 58 -8.54 9.67 -20.17
N GLY A 59 -9.74 9.98 -20.66
CA GLY A 59 -10.73 9.00 -21.08
C GLY A 59 -11.55 8.40 -19.93
N LEU A 60 -12.72 7.86 -20.27
CA LEU A 60 -13.62 7.23 -19.30
C LEU A 60 -13.11 5.81 -18.99
N PRO A 61 -12.89 5.45 -17.71
CA PRO A 61 -12.44 4.11 -17.36
C PRO A 61 -13.54 3.07 -17.60
N HIS A 62 -13.14 1.91 -18.10
CA HIS A 62 -14.03 0.78 -18.38
C HIS A 62 -13.74 -0.37 -17.41
N SER A 63 -14.77 -1.03 -16.86
CA SER A 63 -14.58 -2.21 -16.01
C SER A 63 -14.44 -3.45 -16.89
N VAL A 64 -13.39 -4.25 -16.69
CA VAL A 64 -13.16 -5.47 -17.47
C VAL A 64 -14.16 -6.57 -17.09
N ASP A 65 -14.51 -6.67 -15.81
CA ASP A 65 -15.27 -7.83 -15.27
C ASP A 65 -16.73 -7.53 -14.89
N SER A 66 -17.19 -6.27 -14.91
CA SER A 66 -18.54 -5.95 -14.40
C SER A 66 -19.22 -4.76 -15.06
N VAL A 67 -20.45 -4.98 -15.56
CA VAL A 67 -21.26 -4.00 -16.32
C VAL A 67 -21.78 -2.84 -15.44
N ASN A 68 -21.88 -3.00 -14.12
CA ASN A 68 -22.53 -2.05 -13.20
C ASN A 68 -21.70 -1.65 -11.97
N ALA A 69 -20.37 -1.65 -12.06
CA ALA A 69 -19.55 -1.18 -10.93
C ALA A 69 -19.44 0.34 -10.91
N GLU A 70 -19.57 0.94 -9.73
CA GLU A 70 -19.29 2.37 -9.54
C GLU A 70 -17.80 2.63 -9.74
N THR A 71 -17.47 3.52 -10.67
CA THR A 71 -16.10 3.88 -11.01
C THR A 71 -15.40 4.54 -9.83
N PRO A 72 -14.22 4.04 -9.42
CA PRO A 72 -13.41 4.71 -8.41
C PRO A 72 -13.10 6.15 -8.84
N LEU A 73 -13.37 7.12 -7.96
CA LEU A 73 -13.15 8.54 -8.24
C LEU A 73 -11.71 8.87 -8.64
N ALA A 74 -10.74 8.07 -8.20
CA ALA A 74 -9.33 8.23 -8.56
C ALA A 74 -9.00 7.89 -10.02
N LEU A 75 -9.89 7.18 -10.73
CA LEU A 75 -9.71 6.77 -12.13
C LEU A 75 -10.46 7.68 -13.12
N LEU A 76 -11.21 8.67 -12.62
CA LEU A 76 -11.91 9.62 -13.49
C LEU A 76 -10.92 10.51 -14.24
N PRO A 77 -11.30 11.01 -15.44
CA PRO A 77 -10.51 12.00 -16.17
C PRO A 77 -10.20 13.22 -15.31
N GLY A 78 -8.92 13.52 -15.12
CA GLY A 78 -8.50 14.57 -14.21
C GLY A 78 -7.02 14.54 -13.88
N VAL A 79 -6.62 15.49 -13.03
CA VAL A 79 -5.28 15.63 -12.48
C VAL A 79 -5.36 15.40 -10.97
N CYS A 80 -4.54 14.49 -10.47
CA CYS A 80 -4.36 14.21 -9.06
C CYS A 80 -2.93 14.53 -8.65
N ALA A 81 -2.77 15.42 -7.66
CA ALA A 81 -1.52 15.60 -6.97
C ALA A 81 -1.55 14.84 -5.64
N LYS A 82 -0.45 14.16 -5.31
CA LYS A 82 -0.27 13.45 -4.05
C LYS A 82 1.05 13.86 -3.43
N ALA A 83 1.07 14.03 -2.12
CA ALA A 83 2.29 14.27 -1.36
C ALA A 83 2.25 13.44 -0.09
N ALA A 84 3.35 12.79 0.28
CA ALA A 84 3.46 11.99 1.47
C ALA A 84 4.82 12.15 2.11
N PHE A 85 4.82 12.19 3.44
CA PHE A 85 6.02 12.16 4.28
C PHE A 85 5.99 10.87 5.07
N SER A 86 7.11 10.16 5.09
CA SER A 86 7.30 9.01 5.97
C SER A 86 8.46 9.28 6.91
N TYR A 87 8.34 8.79 8.12
CA TYR A 87 9.40 8.84 9.10
C TYR A 87 9.58 7.46 9.71
N GLN A 88 10.81 6.97 9.76
CA GLN A 88 11.15 5.71 10.39
C GLN A 88 12.22 5.93 11.46
N LYS A 89 11.97 5.36 12.64
CA LYS A 89 12.89 5.37 13.76
C LYS A 89 13.12 3.95 14.27
N ASP A 90 14.36 3.53 14.23
CA ASP A 90 14.80 2.27 14.84
C ASP A 90 14.88 2.47 16.35
N LEU A 91 14.14 1.67 17.11
CA LEU A 91 14.21 1.62 18.57
C LEU A 91 15.42 0.80 19.02
N TRP A 92 15.70 -0.27 18.27
CA TRP A 92 16.79 -1.19 18.50
C TRP A 92 17.20 -1.84 17.19
N ARG A 93 18.49 -1.99 16.94
CA ARG A 93 19.02 -2.72 15.77
C ARG A 93 20.40 -3.26 16.10
N ARG A 94 20.63 -4.53 15.83
CA ARG A 94 21.96 -5.15 15.97
C ARG A 94 22.58 -5.31 14.59
N LYS A 95 23.54 -4.44 14.27
CA LYS A 95 24.33 -4.55 13.04
C LYS A 95 25.16 -5.82 13.05
N GLU A 96 25.30 -6.45 11.89
CA GLU A 96 26.13 -7.65 11.72
C GLU A 96 27.61 -7.26 11.75
N THR A 97 28.39 -7.94 12.60
CA THR A 97 29.85 -7.77 12.66
C THR A 97 30.53 -8.86 11.83
N LYS A 98 31.73 -8.60 11.29
CA LYS A 98 32.51 -9.58 10.53
C LYS A 98 32.75 -10.89 11.30
N GLU A 99 32.93 -10.79 12.62
CA GLU A 99 33.10 -11.92 13.54
C GLU A 99 31.85 -12.78 13.66
N ASP A 100 30.65 -12.19 13.50
CA ASP A 100 29.43 -12.99 13.49
C ASP A 100 29.48 -13.95 12.31
N VAL A 101 29.85 -13.48 11.11
CA VAL A 101 29.78 -14.23 9.84
C VAL A 101 30.75 -15.42 9.78
N THR A 102 31.88 -15.31 10.46
CA THR A 102 32.96 -16.29 10.46
C THR A 102 32.88 -17.19 11.69
N ILE A 103 32.64 -18.48 11.50
CA ILE A 103 32.62 -19.47 12.58
C ILE A 103 33.99 -20.16 12.62
N GLU A 104 34.71 -20.01 13.73
CA GLU A 104 35.94 -20.78 13.96
C GLU A 104 35.56 -22.21 14.35
N THR A 105 35.92 -23.16 13.49
CA THR A 105 35.74 -24.59 13.73
C THR A 105 37.13 -25.21 13.87
N GLU A 106 37.25 -26.39 14.50
CA GLU A 106 38.51 -27.14 14.63
C GLU A 106 39.20 -27.43 13.27
N LYS A 107 38.47 -27.29 12.15
CA LYS A 107 38.94 -27.49 10.77
C LYS A 107 39.24 -26.18 10.02
N GLY A 108 39.17 -25.03 10.67
CA GLY A 108 39.38 -23.70 10.10
C GLY A 108 38.18 -22.76 10.21
N GLN A 109 38.29 -21.58 9.58
CA GLN A 109 37.22 -20.57 9.53
C GLN A 109 36.16 -20.92 8.48
N LEU A 110 34.91 -21.10 8.93
CA LEU A 110 33.75 -21.36 8.08
C LEU A 110 32.92 -20.09 7.92
N TRP A 111 32.79 -19.62 6.68
CA TRP A 111 31.92 -18.50 6.35
C TRP A 111 30.46 -18.98 6.26
N ARG A 112 29.58 -18.44 7.12
CA ARG A 112 28.15 -18.76 7.13
C ARG A 112 27.36 -17.45 7.05
N PRO A 113 26.90 -17.01 5.88
CA PRO A 113 26.05 -15.82 5.78
C PRO A 113 24.61 -16.15 6.24
N SER A 114 23.79 -15.13 6.46
CA SER A 114 22.35 -15.32 6.57
C SER A 114 21.78 -15.99 5.31
N TYR A 115 20.60 -16.61 5.42
CA TYR A 115 19.90 -17.15 4.26
C TYR A 115 19.34 -16.04 3.36
N ASP A 116 19.07 -14.87 3.94
CA ASP A 116 18.62 -13.65 3.26
C ASP A 116 19.35 -12.45 3.87
N ILE A 117 20.02 -11.65 3.04
CA ILE A 117 20.79 -10.47 3.47
C ILE A 117 19.88 -9.43 4.15
N ARG A 118 18.61 -9.31 3.76
CA ARG A 118 17.67 -8.33 4.33
C ARG A 118 17.23 -8.69 5.75
N LEU A 119 17.40 -9.95 6.14
CA LEU A 119 17.01 -10.48 7.44
C LEU A 119 18.21 -10.74 8.36
N ARG A 120 19.41 -10.29 7.97
CA ARG A 120 20.65 -10.50 8.75
C ARG A 120 20.69 -9.66 10.03
N GLU A 121 19.98 -8.53 10.06
CA GLU A 121 19.99 -7.56 11.15
C GLU A 121 18.66 -7.58 11.92
N PRO A 122 18.61 -8.16 13.12
CA PRO A 122 17.43 -8.08 13.96
C PRO A 122 17.26 -6.64 14.44
N HIS A 123 16.02 -6.17 14.39
CA HIS A 123 15.67 -4.80 14.70
C HIS A 123 14.23 -4.68 15.20
N ALA A 124 13.96 -3.58 15.89
CA ALA A 124 12.65 -3.12 16.26
C ALA A 124 12.54 -1.67 15.80
N ALA A 125 11.56 -1.35 14.96
CA ALA A 125 11.39 -0.02 14.40
C ALA A 125 9.92 0.40 14.38
N ILE A 126 9.70 1.69 14.63
CA ILE A 126 8.42 2.36 14.42
C ILE A 126 8.55 3.21 13.16
N SER A 127 7.58 3.11 12.27
CA SER A 127 7.47 4.00 11.12
C SER A 127 6.06 4.59 11.01
N GLY A 128 5.98 5.79 10.47
CA GLY A 128 4.74 6.49 10.21
C GLY A 128 4.77 7.10 8.83
N ILE A 129 3.61 7.19 8.18
CA ILE A 129 3.39 7.91 6.93
C ILE A 129 2.21 8.84 7.14
N ILE A 130 2.35 10.08 6.70
CA ILE A 130 1.25 11.04 6.63
C ILE A 130 1.32 11.68 5.24
N GLY A 131 0.20 11.69 4.53
CA GLY A 131 0.13 12.26 3.20
C GLY A 131 -1.21 12.90 2.90
N GLY A 132 -1.22 13.68 1.83
CA GLY A 132 -2.38 14.33 1.26
C GLY A 132 -2.55 13.99 -0.20
N THR A 133 -3.79 13.97 -0.63
CA THR A 133 -4.19 13.87 -2.03
C THR A 133 -5.07 15.05 -2.38
N CYS A 134 -4.82 15.68 -3.52
CA CYS A 134 -5.65 16.71 -4.11
C CYS A 134 -6.01 16.24 -5.51
N MET A 135 -7.30 16.20 -5.83
CA MET A 135 -7.84 15.74 -7.10
C MET A 135 -8.65 16.86 -7.72
N ALA A 136 -8.40 17.11 -8.99
CA ALA A 136 -9.13 18.02 -9.85
C ALA A 136 -9.63 17.24 -11.05
N TRP A 137 -10.94 17.13 -11.22
CA TRP A 137 -11.52 16.50 -12.40
C TRP A 137 -12.18 17.56 -13.28
N ALA A 138 -11.94 17.46 -14.57
CA ALA A 138 -12.61 18.26 -15.58
C ALA A 138 -13.78 17.42 -16.11
N SER A 139 -15.00 17.75 -15.70
CA SER A 139 -16.20 17.12 -16.26
C SER A 139 -16.41 17.69 -17.65
N ALA A 140 -15.85 17.05 -18.68
CA ALA A 140 -16.21 17.33 -20.06
C ALA A 140 -17.73 17.17 -20.19
N GLY A 141 -18.40 18.24 -20.60
CA GLY A 141 -19.86 18.33 -20.66
C GLY A 141 -20.47 17.26 -21.55
N SER A 142 -20.87 16.14 -20.96
CA SER A 142 -21.72 15.12 -21.55
C SER A 142 -22.48 14.42 -20.43
N GLY A 143 -23.79 14.65 -20.40
CA GLY A 143 -24.86 14.01 -19.64
C GLY A 143 -24.54 12.98 -18.55
N SER A 144 -25.06 13.26 -17.35
CA SER A 144 -25.56 12.30 -16.35
C SER A 144 -24.65 11.16 -15.89
N LEU A 145 -24.01 11.33 -14.71
CA LEU A 145 -23.55 10.19 -13.90
C LEU A 145 -23.87 10.30 -12.40
N PHE A 146 -24.76 11.22 -12.00
CA PHE A 146 -25.36 11.20 -10.65
C PHE A 146 -26.84 11.61 -10.71
N VAL A 147 -27.71 10.60 -10.87
CA VAL A 147 -29.12 10.59 -10.45
C VAL A 147 -29.06 10.16 -8.97
N ASN A 148 -29.62 10.80 -7.93
CA ASN A 148 -30.74 11.72 -7.73
C ASN A 148 -30.46 12.58 -6.47
N THR A 149 -30.98 13.80 -6.40
CA THR A 149 -31.89 14.27 -5.32
C THR A 149 -32.62 15.53 -5.83
N THR A 150 -33.78 15.27 -6.46
CA THR A 150 -35.04 16.03 -6.51
C THR A 150 -35.10 17.57 -6.66
N GLN A 151 -35.87 17.93 -7.70
CA GLN A 151 -36.79 19.07 -7.89
C GLN A 151 -36.26 20.39 -8.49
N ASP A 152 -36.47 20.48 -9.81
CA ASP A 152 -37.18 21.53 -10.58
C ASP A 152 -37.00 23.00 -10.19
N VAL A 153 -36.44 23.81 -11.12
CA VAL A 153 -37.14 24.92 -11.81
C VAL A 153 -36.42 25.22 -13.14
N GLU A 154 -37.23 25.46 -14.16
CA GLU A 154 -36.95 25.83 -15.56
C GLU A 154 -36.00 27.02 -15.84
N ARG A 155 -35.47 26.98 -17.08
CA ARG A 155 -34.97 28.09 -17.94
C ARG A 155 -33.66 28.78 -17.55
N SER A 156 -32.61 28.49 -18.31
CA SER A 156 -32.02 29.45 -19.28
C SER A 156 -30.73 28.90 -19.91
N SER A 157 -30.66 29.00 -21.23
CA SER A 157 -29.52 28.68 -22.09
C SER A 157 -28.43 29.75 -22.00
N LEU A 158 -27.24 29.39 -21.54
CA LEU A 158 -25.91 29.80 -22.07
C LEU A 158 -24.82 29.30 -21.11
N GLY A 159 -23.79 28.66 -21.65
CA GLY A 159 -22.55 28.37 -20.92
C GLY A 159 -22.36 26.89 -20.61
N ALA A 160 -21.74 26.16 -21.54
CA ALA A 160 -21.02 24.94 -21.23
C ALA A 160 -19.80 25.30 -20.35
N GLN A 161 -20.04 25.71 -19.11
CA GLN A 161 -18.99 25.88 -18.12
C GLN A 161 -18.50 24.48 -17.75
N ASN A 162 -17.30 24.16 -18.17
CA ASN A 162 -16.54 23.01 -17.70
C ASN A 162 -16.42 23.14 -16.17
N ARG A 163 -17.30 22.47 -15.40
CA ARG A 163 -17.25 22.51 -13.93
C ARG A 163 -16.07 21.66 -13.49
N VAL A 164 -14.95 22.31 -13.20
CA VAL A 164 -13.84 21.69 -12.48
C VAL A 164 -14.31 21.52 -11.04
N ARG A 165 -14.43 20.28 -10.59
CA ARG A 165 -14.74 19.97 -9.20
C ARG A 165 -13.41 19.54 -8.54
N LEU A 166 -13.17 20.00 -7.33
CA LEU A 166 -11.94 19.77 -6.56
C LEU A 166 -12.24 18.93 -5.32
N ARG A 167 -11.34 18.01 -4.96
CA ARG A 167 -11.41 17.22 -3.73
C ARG A 167 -10.02 17.11 -3.11
N ALA A 168 -9.91 17.39 -1.83
CA ALA A 168 -8.69 17.16 -1.05
C ALA A 168 -8.97 16.20 0.10
N ASP A 169 -8.00 15.34 0.41
CA ASP A 169 -8.10 14.38 1.50
C ASP A 169 -6.71 14.07 2.09
N LEU A 170 -6.68 13.62 3.35
CA LEU A 170 -5.47 13.19 4.01
C LEU A 170 -5.53 11.69 4.29
N PHE A 171 -4.38 11.03 4.22
CA PHE A 171 -4.21 9.63 4.58
C PHE A 171 -2.99 9.49 5.49
N GLY A 172 -2.95 8.40 6.23
CA GLY A 172 -1.80 8.12 7.08
C GLY A 172 -1.73 6.67 7.47
N SER A 173 -0.55 6.24 7.88
CA SER A 173 -0.35 4.90 8.39
C SER A 173 0.70 4.89 9.49
N ALA A 174 0.51 4.05 10.50
CA ALA A 174 1.52 3.76 11.52
C ALA A 174 1.90 2.28 11.43
N CYS A 175 3.18 1.98 11.50
CA CYS A 175 3.70 0.62 11.42
C CYS A 175 4.72 0.37 12.53
N TYR A 176 4.60 -0.76 13.19
CA TYR A 176 5.56 -1.30 14.12
C TYR A 176 6.12 -2.60 13.54
N THR A 177 7.44 -2.70 13.48
CA THR A 177 8.14 -3.87 12.98
C THR A 177 9.06 -4.39 14.07
N PHE A 178 9.00 -5.69 14.31
CA PHE A 178 9.87 -6.39 15.26
C PHE A 178 10.41 -7.64 14.60
N GLN A 179 11.72 -7.74 14.51
CA GLN A 179 12.42 -8.90 14.00
C GLN A 179 13.40 -9.43 15.05
N HIS A 180 13.21 -10.69 15.38
CA HIS A 180 14.12 -11.49 16.19
C HIS A 180 14.95 -12.41 15.29
N GLY A 181 16.23 -12.53 15.64
CA GLY A 181 17.21 -13.39 14.98
C GLY A 181 17.81 -12.86 13.67
N LYS A 182 18.84 -13.58 13.22
CA LYS A 182 19.69 -13.22 12.06
C LYS A 182 19.43 -14.09 10.83
N PHE A 183 18.45 -15.01 10.93
CA PHE A 183 18.04 -15.93 9.88
C PHE A 183 19.22 -16.70 9.24
N ARG A 184 19.97 -17.41 10.07
CA ARG A 184 21.21 -18.08 9.73
C ARG A 184 21.30 -19.50 10.26
N ASN A 185 20.73 -19.76 11.44
CA ASN A 185 20.66 -21.08 12.04
C ASN A 185 19.61 -21.94 11.33
N LEU A 186 19.72 -23.26 11.52
CA LEU A 186 18.83 -24.22 10.88
C LEU A 186 17.40 -24.17 11.42
N PHE A 187 17.18 -23.76 12.67
CA PHE A 187 15.85 -23.77 13.28
C PHE A 187 15.70 -22.61 14.26
N GLY A 188 14.48 -22.06 14.36
CA GLY A 188 14.09 -21.12 15.41
C GLY A 188 14.87 -19.81 15.46
N ASP A 189 15.56 -19.42 14.38
CA ASP A 189 16.33 -18.18 14.34
C ASP A 189 15.40 -16.99 14.08
N LEU A 190 14.62 -17.04 13.01
CA LEU A 190 13.82 -15.90 12.58
C LEU A 190 12.39 -15.94 13.09
N THR A 191 12.01 -14.90 13.81
CA THR A 191 10.61 -14.53 14.07
C THR A 191 10.44 -13.05 13.78
N ARG A 192 9.46 -12.69 12.96
CA ARG A 192 9.17 -11.30 12.62
C ARG A 192 7.68 -11.02 12.70
N ILE A 193 7.35 -9.87 13.26
CA ILE A 193 6.00 -9.37 13.44
C ILE A 193 5.97 -7.94 12.92
N ASP A 194 5.13 -7.69 11.92
CA ASP A 194 4.86 -6.34 11.45
C ASP A 194 3.37 -6.03 11.65
N ALA A 195 3.09 -4.96 12.38
CA ALA A 195 1.73 -4.49 12.64
C ALA A 195 1.57 -3.09 12.05
N ARG A 196 0.61 -2.94 11.13
CA ARG A 196 0.36 -1.70 10.41
C ARG A 196 -1.09 -1.27 10.54
N LEU A 197 -1.31 -0.01 10.92
CA LEU A 197 -2.60 0.65 10.94
C LEU A 197 -2.65 1.66 9.79
N ASP A 198 -3.62 1.53 8.90
CA ASP A 198 -3.85 2.41 7.77
C ASP A 198 -5.15 3.21 7.92
N ILE A 199 -5.07 4.52 7.73
CA ILE A 199 -6.19 5.45 7.63
C ILE A 199 -6.21 5.96 6.19
N LEU A 200 -7.18 5.48 5.41
CA LEU A 200 -7.25 5.76 3.97
C LEU A 200 -7.80 7.16 3.65
N SER A 201 -8.62 7.71 4.53
CA SER A 201 -9.27 9.02 4.36
C SER A 201 -9.60 9.64 5.70
N ALA A 202 -8.92 10.72 6.07
CA ALA A 202 -9.21 11.47 7.29
C ALA A 202 -10.58 12.14 7.21
N SER A 203 -10.96 12.66 6.04
CA SER A 203 -12.27 13.30 5.84
C SER A 203 -13.42 12.31 6.01
N ALA A 204 -13.32 11.10 5.43
CA ALA A 204 -14.33 10.08 5.57
C ALA A 204 -14.40 9.51 7.00
N LEU A 205 -13.25 9.35 7.67
CA LEU A 205 -13.19 8.94 9.07
C LEU A 205 -13.86 9.98 9.99
N ALA A 206 -13.55 11.27 9.81
CA ALA A 206 -14.15 12.35 10.59
C ALA A 206 -15.66 12.46 10.37
N GLN A 207 -16.12 12.28 9.13
CA GLN A 207 -17.55 12.18 8.82
C GLN A 207 -18.20 10.99 9.55
N LYS A 208 -17.57 9.80 9.53
CA LYS A 208 -18.09 8.63 10.25
C LYS A 208 -18.18 8.88 11.75
N LEU A 209 -17.12 9.40 12.38
CA LEU A 209 -17.10 9.73 13.80
C LEU A 209 -18.15 10.78 14.16
N SER A 210 -18.25 11.87 13.40
CA SER A 210 -19.26 12.91 13.67
C SER A 210 -20.70 12.40 13.53
N ASN A 211 -20.96 11.49 12.59
CA ASN A 211 -22.28 10.85 12.47
C ASN A 211 -22.59 9.92 13.63
N LEU A 212 -21.58 9.19 14.16
CA LEU A 212 -21.72 8.35 15.35
C LEU A 212 -22.07 9.19 16.60
N PHE A 213 -21.40 10.33 16.79
CA PHE A 213 -21.69 11.24 17.90
C PHE A 213 -23.02 11.98 17.76
N ARG A 214 -23.55 12.16 16.53
CA ARG A 214 -24.80 12.89 16.27
C ARG A 214 -26.08 12.04 16.38
N SER A 215 -26.01 10.77 16.79
CA SER A 215 -27.18 9.87 16.97
C SER A 215 -28.13 9.79 15.77
N ALA A 216 -27.64 10.08 14.56
CA ALA A 216 -28.46 10.05 13.37
C ALA A 216 -28.43 8.65 12.76
N GLN A 217 -29.58 7.97 12.88
CA GLN A 217 -29.92 6.72 12.21
C GLN A 217 -30.06 6.94 10.70
N SER A 218 -28.98 7.37 10.03
CA SER A 218 -28.95 7.49 8.58
C SER A 218 -28.35 6.23 7.98
N ASN A 219 -29.17 5.45 7.26
CA ASN A 219 -28.75 4.36 6.38
C ASN A 219 -27.97 4.91 5.18
N ARG A 220 -26.85 5.59 5.42
CA ARG A 220 -25.90 5.91 4.36
C ARG A 220 -24.97 4.71 4.18
N PRO A 221 -24.71 4.26 2.95
CA PRO A 221 -23.80 3.15 2.72
C PRO A 221 -22.46 3.47 3.38
N SER A 222 -21.96 2.53 4.19
CA SER A 222 -20.67 2.65 4.86
C SER A 222 -19.60 2.87 3.80
N ASN A 223 -19.05 4.09 3.73
CA ASN A 223 -17.94 4.37 2.83
C ASN A 223 -16.72 3.60 3.35
N GLU A 224 -16.23 2.61 2.62
CA GLU A 224 -15.09 1.76 3.06
C GLU A 224 -13.82 2.57 3.35
N LEU A 225 -13.69 3.77 2.75
CA LEU A 225 -12.59 4.71 3.04
C LEU A 225 -12.64 5.29 4.47
N SER A 226 -13.79 5.19 5.15
CA SER A 226 -14.01 5.72 6.49
C SER A 226 -13.61 4.76 7.61
N SER A 227 -13.39 3.48 7.32
CA SER A 227 -12.93 2.48 8.31
C SER A 227 -11.40 2.38 8.31
N PRO A 228 -10.74 2.50 9.46
CA PRO A 228 -9.32 2.21 9.56
C PRO A 228 -9.08 0.71 9.31
N LYS A 229 -7.93 0.40 8.71
CA LYS A 229 -7.52 -0.97 8.38
C LYS A 229 -6.30 -1.36 9.17
N ILE A 230 -6.28 -2.59 9.66
CA ILE A 230 -5.16 -3.15 10.42
C ILE A 230 -4.60 -4.30 9.60
N ASN A 231 -3.34 -4.22 9.20
CA ASN A 231 -2.61 -5.32 8.58
C ASN A 231 -1.63 -5.89 9.60
N LEU A 232 -1.68 -7.20 9.83
CA LEU A 232 -0.75 -7.93 10.69
C LEU A 232 -0.05 -8.98 9.86
N ILE A 233 1.28 -8.89 9.82
CA ILE A 233 2.15 -9.85 9.16
C ILE A 233 2.93 -10.58 10.24
N TYR A 234 2.83 -11.90 10.22
CA TYR A 234 3.63 -12.79 11.04
C TYR A 234 4.53 -13.63 10.13
N GLN A 235 5.81 -13.72 10.47
CA GLN A 235 6.80 -14.46 9.70
C GLN A 235 7.67 -15.29 10.64
N GLN A 236 7.73 -16.60 10.41
CA GLN A 236 8.43 -17.56 11.25
C GLN A 236 9.26 -18.52 10.41
N GLN A 237 10.53 -18.70 10.77
CA GLN A 237 11.34 -19.75 10.17
C GLN A 237 10.80 -21.13 10.56
N VAL A 238 10.62 -21.98 9.56
CA VAL A 238 10.25 -23.38 9.73
C VAL A 238 11.51 -24.23 9.88
N ALA A 239 12.35 -24.24 8.84
CA ALA A 239 13.60 -24.99 8.80
C ALA A 239 14.54 -24.43 7.74
N GLY A 240 15.80 -24.21 8.11
CA GLY A 240 16.85 -23.65 7.26
C GLY A 240 16.38 -22.41 6.51
N PRO A 241 16.45 -22.37 5.17
CA PRO A 241 16.01 -21.24 4.35
C PRO A 241 14.48 -21.10 4.20
N VAL A 242 13.69 -22.02 4.78
CA VAL A 242 12.23 -22.03 4.64
C VAL A 242 11.58 -21.17 5.72
N VAL A 243 10.75 -20.23 5.29
CA VAL A 243 10.02 -19.32 6.16
C VAL A 243 8.54 -19.36 5.81
N PHE A 244 7.72 -19.55 6.83
CA PHE A 244 6.28 -19.42 6.73
C PHE A 244 5.88 -18.00 7.11
N ARG A 245 5.03 -17.38 6.29
CA ARG A 245 4.53 -16.02 6.52
C ARG A 245 3.02 -15.98 6.34
N VAL A 246 2.35 -15.33 7.28
CA VAL A 246 0.91 -15.08 7.27
C VAL A 246 0.70 -13.58 7.20
N ASP A 247 -0.07 -13.12 6.22
CA ASP A 247 -0.50 -11.73 6.09
C ASP A 247 -2.01 -11.68 6.33
N SER A 248 -2.45 -10.89 7.30
CA SER A 248 -3.85 -10.80 7.70
C SER A 248 -4.28 -9.34 7.69
N LYS A 249 -5.40 -9.07 7.05
CA LYS A 249 -5.93 -7.72 6.87
C LYS A 249 -7.32 -7.64 7.49
N PHE A 250 -7.49 -6.70 8.39
CA PHE A 250 -8.74 -6.45 9.11
C PHE A 250 -9.23 -5.04 8.80
N SER A 251 -10.54 -4.88 8.65
CA SER A 251 -11.20 -3.58 8.71
C SER A 251 -11.97 -3.43 10.01
N LEU A 252 -11.90 -2.24 10.58
CA LEU A 252 -12.70 -1.89 11.73
C LEU A 252 -14.02 -1.28 11.25
N ASP A 253 -15.06 -2.11 11.19
CA ASP A 253 -16.40 -1.59 10.96
C ASP A 253 -17.06 -1.21 12.28
N SER A 254 -17.73 -0.06 12.25
CA SER A 254 -18.44 0.54 13.37
C SER A 254 -19.86 0.88 12.92
N SER A 255 -20.48 -0.05 12.18
CA SER A 255 -21.88 0.04 11.79
C SER A 255 -22.78 -0.38 12.97
N PRO A 256 -23.95 0.25 13.14
CA PRO A 256 -24.86 -0.08 14.24
C PRO A 256 -25.34 -1.53 14.11
N GLY A 257 -24.98 -2.38 15.08
CA GLY A 257 -25.36 -3.80 15.13
C GLY A 257 -24.26 -4.80 14.77
N ARG A 258 -23.11 -4.36 14.23
CA ARG A 258 -21.91 -5.18 14.01
C ARG A 258 -20.67 -4.43 14.49
N HIS A 259 -20.48 -4.40 15.80
CA HIS A 259 -19.23 -3.92 16.40
C HIS A 259 -18.19 -5.04 16.32
N GLY A 260 -17.16 -4.89 15.50
CA GLY A 260 -16.10 -5.90 15.46
C GLY A 260 -15.02 -5.69 14.40
N LEU A 261 -13.91 -6.39 14.60
CA LEU A 261 -12.86 -6.55 13.60
C LEU A 261 -13.37 -7.50 12.51
N HIS A 262 -13.51 -7.00 11.29
CA HIS A 262 -13.85 -7.81 10.15
C HIS A 262 -12.58 -8.19 9.41
N LEU A 263 -12.26 -9.49 9.36
CA LEU A 263 -11.19 -9.98 8.48
C LEU A 263 -11.59 -9.64 7.03
N GLU A 264 -10.75 -8.95 6.27
CA GLU A 264 -10.93 -8.65 4.84
C GLU A 264 -10.21 -9.69 3.99
N ASP A 265 -8.94 -9.95 4.31
CA ASP A 265 -8.08 -10.85 3.53
C ASP A 265 -7.11 -11.61 4.44
N LEU A 266 -6.73 -12.78 3.99
CA LEU A 266 -5.78 -13.66 4.67
C LEU A 266 -4.95 -14.35 3.60
N ILE A 267 -3.63 -14.18 3.67
CA ILE A 267 -2.70 -14.75 2.71
C ILE A 267 -1.69 -15.59 3.48
N TYR A 268 -1.60 -16.87 3.11
CA TYR A 268 -0.54 -17.75 3.57
C TYR A 268 0.56 -17.79 2.53
N SER A 269 1.81 -17.71 2.98
CA SER A 269 2.96 -17.73 2.11
C SER A 269 4.08 -18.60 2.67
N LEU A 270 4.75 -19.32 1.78
CA LEU A 270 5.93 -20.12 2.05
C LEU A 270 7.08 -19.57 1.19
N ASN A 271 8.11 -19.10 1.87
CA ASN A 271 9.27 -18.48 1.24
C ASN A 271 10.48 -19.40 1.39
N TYR A 272 11.19 -19.65 0.30
CA TYR A 272 12.47 -20.33 0.29
C TYR A 272 13.57 -19.34 -0.12
N SER A 273 14.44 -18.97 0.82
CA SER A 273 15.52 -18.02 0.56
C SER A 273 16.75 -18.69 -0.04
N LEU A 274 17.20 -18.17 -1.18
CA LEU A 274 18.34 -18.67 -1.94
C LEU A 274 19.61 -17.94 -1.49
N ARG A 275 20.34 -18.56 -0.54
CA ARG A 275 21.58 -18.00 0.03
C ARG A 275 22.62 -17.57 -1.03
N ILE A 276 22.70 -18.28 -2.16
CA ILE A 276 23.64 -17.99 -3.26
C ILE A 276 23.31 -16.66 -3.94
N LEU A 277 22.04 -16.27 -3.97
CA LEU A 277 21.56 -15.07 -4.67
C LEU A 277 21.39 -13.88 -3.71
N GLY A 278 21.91 -13.97 -2.49
CA GLY A 278 21.90 -12.92 -1.46
C GLY A 278 20.52 -12.61 -0.88
N SER A 279 19.61 -12.11 -1.71
CA SER A 279 18.23 -11.72 -1.38
C SER A 279 17.19 -12.45 -2.27
N GLY A 280 17.66 -13.29 -3.20
CA GLY A 280 16.77 -14.07 -4.06
C GLY A 280 15.93 -15.07 -3.26
N LYS A 281 14.65 -15.22 -3.61
CA LYS A 281 13.73 -16.15 -2.94
C LYS A 281 12.63 -16.65 -3.86
N VAL A 282 12.17 -17.87 -3.60
CA VAL A 282 10.95 -18.42 -4.17
C VAL A 282 9.82 -18.20 -3.16
N VAL A 283 8.72 -17.59 -3.60
CA VAL A 283 7.57 -17.28 -2.75
C VAL A 283 6.35 -17.99 -3.34
N ALA A 284 5.82 -18.94 -2.61
CA ALA A 284 4.52 -19.54 -2.92
C ALA A 284 3.48 -18.92 -1.99
N TRP A 285 2.43 -18.31 -2.50
CA TRP A 285 1.37 -17.74 -1.69
C TRP A 285 -0.02 -18.22 -2.11
N TYR A 286 -0.95 -18.23 -1.16
CA TYR A 286 -2.33 -18.62 -1.35
C TYR A 286 -3.26 -17.77 -0.47
N SER A 287 -4.31 -17.21 -1.06
CA SER A 287 -5.40 -16.53 -0.36
C SER A 287 -6.64 -17.42 -0.36
N PRO A 288 -7.07 -17.98 0.79
CA PRO A 288 -8.28 -18.80 0.87
C PRO A 288 -9.55 -18.02 0.52
N ARG A 289 -9.57 -16.70 0.80
CA ARG A 289 -10.73 -15.85 0.52
C ARG A 289 -10.92 -15.59 -0.96
N ARG A 290 -9.81 -15.39 -1.69
CA ARG A 290 -9.83 -15.17 -3.13
C ARG A 290 -9.87 -16.49 -3.91
N LYS A 291 -9.47 -17.60 -3.29
CA LYS A 291 -9.23 -18.91 -3.94
C LYS A 291 -8.17 -18.81 -5.05
N GLU A 292 -7.18 -17.98 -4.80
CA GLU A 292 -6.09 -17.70 -5.73
C GLU A 292 -4.76 -18.01 -5.05
N GLY A 293 -3.80 -18.48 -5.84
CA GLY A 293 -2.43 -18.69 -5.39
C GLY A 293 -1.46 -18.55 -6.55
N MET A 294 -0.23 -18.22 -6.22
CA MET A 294 0.83 -18.02 -7.20
C MET A 294 2.18 -18.42 -6.60
N VAL A 295 3.07 -18.84 -7.48
CA VAL A 295 4.47 -19.08 -7.16
C VAL A 295 5.30 -18.06 -7.93
N GLU A 296 6.08 -17.29 -7.21
CA GLU A 296 6.94 -16.23 -7.75
C GLU A 296 8.40 -16.53 -7.43
N LEU A 297 9.27 -16.38 -8.43
CA LEU A 297 10.70 -16.29 -8.20
C LEU A 297 11.10 -14.82 -8.17
N ARG A 298 11.60 -14.35 -7.02
CA ARG A 298 12.10 -12.99 -6.84
C ARG A 298 13.61 -13.01 -6.84
N LEU A 299 14.21 -12.30 -7.79
CA LEU A 299 15.65 -12.15 -7.96
C LEU A 299 16.03 -10.68 -7.75
N PHE A 300 17.23 -10.41 -7.25
CA PHE A 300 17.80 -9.06 -7.16
C PHE A 300 16.95 -8.05 -6.36
N GLU A 301 16.34 -8.50 -5.26
CA GLU A 301 15.66 -7.60 -4.32
C GLU A 301 16.73 -6.87 -3.49
N PHE A 302 17.27 -5.76 -4.00
CA PHE A 302 18.28 -4.93 -3.33
C PHE A 302 17.65 -3.82 -2.50
#